data_AF-A0A349ST56-F1
#
_entry.id   AF-A0A349ST56-F1
#
_cell.length_a   1.000
_cell.length_b   1.000
_cell.length_c   1.000
_cell.angle_alpha   90.00
_cell.angle_beta   90.00
_cell.angle_gamma   90.00
#
_symmetry.space_group_name_H-M   'P 1'
#
loop_
_entity.id
_entity.type
_entity.pdbx_description
1 polymer ?
#
loop_
_entity_poly.entity_id
_entity_poly.type
_entity_poly.pdbx_seq_one_letter_code
_entity_poly.pdbx_strand_id
1 'polypeptide(L)'
;MESYKLIKSVLGGIYGAQLGLDDEEAIAAFRKDLQHEPFRKGIETELKKVFGDESLSWEKLMDDCEVSFFETEEEAKSVAKEFLWDVVFPAD
;
A
#
# COMPACT_ATOMS: atom_id res chain seq x y z
N MET A 1 -19.11 -0.41 1.46
CA MET A 1 -17.75 -0.70 1.96
C MET A 1 -17.02 -1.55 0.91
N GLU A 2 -16.67 -0.94 -0.22
CA GLU A 2 -15.74 -1.53 -1.19
C GLU A 2 -14.33 -1.01 -0.88
N SER A 3 -13.96 -1.12 0.40
CA SER A 3 -12.84 -0.41 0.99
C SER A 3 -11.52 -1.06 0.60
N TYR A 4 -10.86 -0.51 -0.42
CA TYR A 4 -9.42 -0.64 -0.73
C TYR A 4 -8.81 -2.01 -0.40
N LYS A 5 -9.44 -3.08 -0.88
CA LYS A 5 -9.15 -4.45 -0.41
C LYS A 5 -7.77 -4.90 -0.87
N LEU A 6 -7.36 -4.50 -2.07
CA LEU A 6 -6.03 -4.83 -2.59
C LEU A 6 -4.98 -4.05 -1.82
N ILE A 7 -5.20 -2.75 -1.57
CA ILE A 7 -4.27 -1.95 -0.76
C ILE A 7 -4.12 -2.54 0.65
N LYS A 8 -5.23 -2.86 1.33
CA LYS A 8 -5.18 -3.49 2.65
C LYS A 8 -4.51 -4.86 2.62
N SER A 9 -4.74 -5.65 1.56
CA SER A 9 -4.09 -6.95 1.40
C SER A 9 -2.58 -6.82 1.16
N VAL A 10 -2.15 -5.77 0.45
CA VAL A 10 -0.73 -5.48 0.21
C VAL A 10 -0.09 -4.96 1.50
N LEU A 11 -0.66 -3.94 2.15
CA LEU A 11 -0.15 -3.39 3.40
C LEU A 11 -0.12 -4.45 4.52
N GLY A 12 -1.21 -5.20 4.68
CA GLY A 12 -1.29 -6.30 5.66
C GLY A 12 -0.45 -7.52 5.28
N GLY A 13 -0.12 -7.71 4.00
CA GLY A 13 0.78 -8.78 3.55
C GLY A 13 2.25 -8.42 3.69
N ILE A 14 2.61 -7.16 3.41
CA ILE A 14 3.96 -6.61 3.54
C ILE A 14 4.31 -6.42 5.02
N TYR A 15 3.40 -5.83 5.81
CA TYR A 15 3.69 -5.44 7.20
C TYR A 15 2.87 -6.20 8.25
N GLY A 16 1.57 -6.41 8.01
CA GLY A 16 0.69 -7.07 8.99
C GLY A 16 0.98 -8.56 9.19
N ALA A 17 1.61 -9.20 8.21
CA ALA A 17 2.14 -10.52 8.38
C ALA A 17 3.47 -10.39 9.11
N GLN A 18 3.51 -10.84 10.37
CA GLN A 18 4.71 -11.16 11.16
C GLN A 18 5.60 -12.23 10.47
N LEU A 19 5.76 -12.19 9.15
CA LEU A 19 6.53 -13.14 8.36
C LEU A 19 8.03 -12.92 8.53
N GLY A 20 8.47 -11.86 9.21
CA GLY A 20 9.89 -11.57 9.37
C GLY A 20 10.60 -11.34 8.04
N LEU A 21 9.83 -10.95 7.01
CA LEU A 21 10.37 -10.51 5.73
C LEU A 21 10.87 -9.09 5.91
N ASP A 22 12.10 -8.85 5.49
CA ASP A 22 12.63 -7.48 5.40
C ASP A 22 11.86 -6.70 4.31
N ASP A 23 11.79 -5.38 4.44
CA ASP A 23 11.06 -4.49 3.52
C ASP A 23 11.36 -4.78 2.04
N GLU A 24 12.61 -5.14 1.72
CA GLU A 24 13.05 -5.51 0.37
C GLU A 24 12.37 -6.78 -0.17
N GLU A 25 12.20 -7.82 0.66
CA GLU A 25 11.55 -9.07 0.24
C GLU A 25 10.06 -8.86 0.01
N ALA A 26 9.44 -8.05 0.84
CA ALA A 26 8.03 -7.71 0.72
C ALA A 26 7.77 -6.84 -0.54
N ILE A 27 8.64 -5.86 -0.82
CA ILE A 27 8.61 -5.10 -2.08
C ILE A 27 8.84 -6.03 -3.28
N ALA A 28 9.77 -6.99 -3.20
CA ALA A 28 10.02 -7.93 -4.29
C ALA A 28 8.81 -8.83 -4.56
N ALA A 29 8.14 -9.31 -3.51
CA ALA A 29 6.90 -10.07 -3.63
C ALA A 29 5.79 -9.21 -4.28
N PHE A 30 5.63 -7.97 -3.84
CA PHE A 30 4.65 -7.05 -4.42
C PHE A 30 4.95 -6.78 -5.91
N ARG A 31 6.21 -6.53 -6.27
CA ARG A 31 6.64 -6.38 -7.68
C ARG A 31 6.35 -7.61 -8.53
N LYS A 32 6.48 -8.80 -7.96
CA LYS A 32 6.11 -10.06 -8.63
C LYS A 32 4.60 -10.13 -8.85
N ASP A 33 3.79 -9.75 -7.87
CA ASP A 33 2.34 -9.68 -8.03
C ASP A 33 1.91 -8.66 -9.09
N LEU A 34 2.64 -7.55 -9.23
CA LEU A 34 2.44 -6.57 -10.30
C LEU A 34 2.70 -7.10 -11.72
N GLN A 35 3.40 -8.24 -11.87
CA GLN A 35 3.52 -8.91 -13.17
C GLN A 35 2.20 -9.55 -13.61
N HIS A 36 1.26 -9.77 -12.69
CA HIS A 36 -0.08 -10.23 -13.01
C HIS A 36 -0.98 -9.05 -13.41
N GLU A 37 -1.24 -8.91 -14.72
CA GLU A 37 -2.07 -7.85 -15.31
C GLU A 37 -3.41 -7.57 -14.59
N PRO A 38 -4.20 -8.58 -14.16
CA PRO A 38 -5.45 -8.32 -13.43
C PRO A 38 -5.22 -7.67 -12.06
N PHE A 39 -4.18 -8.10 -11.34
CA PHE A 39 -3.81 -7.56 -10.05
C PHE A 39 -3.31 -6.12 -10.21
N ARG A 40 -2.39 -5.89 -11.16
CA ARG A 40 -1.86 -4.56 -11.49
C ARG A 40 -2.96 -3.55 -11.77
N LYS A 41 -3.92 -3.86 -12.66
CA LYS A 41 -5.03 -2.95 -12.97
C LYS A 41 -5.94 -2.69 -11.76
N GLY A 42 -6.14 -3.71 -10.93
CA GLY A 42 -6.89 -3.58 -9.68
C GLY A 42 -6.22 -2.61 -8.72
N ILE A 43 -4.95 -2.85 -8.40
CA ILE A 43 -4.21 -2.02 -7.44
C ILE A 43 -3.98 -0.61 -7.97
N GLU A 44 -3.71 -0.42 -9.27
CA GLU A 44 -3.61 0.91 -9.89
C GLU A 44 -4.92 1.71 -9.75
N THR A 45 -6.06 1.04 -9.90
CA THR A 45 -7.37 1.68 -9.77
C THR A 45 -7.66 2.06 -8.32
N GLU A 46 -7.36 1.17 -7.38
CA GLU A 46 -7.50 1.47 -5.95
C GLU A 46 -6.55 2.58 -5.50
N LEU A 47 -5.29 2.57 -5.96
CA LEU A 47 -4.29 3.59 -5.62
C LEU A 47 -4.69 4.98 -6.13
N LYS A 48 -5.16 5.08 -7.38
CA LYS A 48 -5.64 6.36 -7.92
C LYS A 48 -6.84 6.90 -7.14
N LYS A 49 -7.73 6.02 -6.67
CA LYS A 49 -8.88 6.42 -5.85
C LYS A 49 -8.46 6.87 -4.46
N VAL A 50 -7.67 6.06 -3.77
CA VAL A 50 -7.28 6.31 -2.37
C VAL A 50 -6.41 7.56 -2.24
N PHE A 51 -5.51 7.82 -3.19
CA PHE A 51 -4.64 9.01 -3.17
C PHE A 51 -5.38 10.30 -3.58
N GLY A 52 -6.50 10.17 -4.27
CA GLY A 52 -7.41 11.28 -4.59
C GLY A 52 -8.55 11.45 -3.59
N ASP A 53 -8.65 10.59 -2.57
CA ASP A 53 -9.68 10.66 -1.54
C ASP A 53 -9.16 11.49 -0.35
N GLU A 54 -9.55 12.76 -0.30
CA GLU A 54 -9.18 13.68 0.79
C GLU A 54 -9.89 13.35 2.12
N SER A 55 -10.90 12.45 2.10
CA SER A 55 -11.62 12.03 3.31
C SER A 55 -11.01 10.80 3.98
N LEU A 56 -10.01 10.18 3.33
CA LEU A 56 -9.29 9.06 3.87
C LEU A 56 -8.26 9.52 4.91
N SER A 57 -8.23 8.83 6.05
CA SER A 57 -7.12 8.89 7.00
C SER A 57 -6.13 7.77 6.69
N TRP A 58 -4.93 8.16 6.24
CA TRP A 58 -3.79 7.27 6.01
C TRP A 58 -3.25 6.74 7.33
N GLU A 59 -3.20 7.57 8.39
CA GLU A 59 -2.81 7.13 9.72
C GLU A 59 -3.67 5.94 10.15
N LYS A 60 -5.00 6.11 10.05
CA LYS A 60 -5.94 5.05 10.41
C LYS A 60 -5.81 3.83 9.51
N LEU A 61 -5.62 4.01 8.20
CA LEU A 61 -5.48 2.90 7.27
C LEU A 61 -4.24 2.05 7.57
N MET A 62 -3.12 2.71 7.89
CA MET A 62 -1.86 2.07 8.24
C MET A 62 -1.93 1.35 9.59
N ASP A 63 -2.59 1.96 10.58
CA ASP A 63 -2.88 1.34 11.87
C ASP A 63 -3.79 0.10 11.71
N ASP A 64 -4.87 0.20 10.93
CA ASP A 64 -5.78 -0.93 10.60
C ASP A 64 -5.05 -2.10 9.95
N CYS A 65 -3.94 -1.83 9.24
CA CYS A 65 -3.12 -2.83 8.55
C CYS A 65 -1.88 -3.25 9.35
N GLU A 66 -1.76 -2.80 10.61
CA GLU A 66 -0.62 -3.07 11.49
C GLU A 66 0.75 -2.71 10.87
N VAL A 67 0.78 -1.67 10.03
CA VAL A 67 1.98 -1.26 9.30
C VAL A 67 2.96 -0.54 10.22
N SER A 68 2.52 0.58 10.76
CA SER A 68 3.26 1.39 11.73
C SER A 68 2.34 2.47 12.28
N PHE A 69 2.72 3.04 13.41
CA PHE A 69 2.11 4.25 13.93
C PHE A 69 2.86 5.47 13.36
N PHE A 70 2.11 6.46 12.87
CA PHE A 70 2.62 7.71 12.33
C PHE A 70 2.13 8.87 13.18
N GLU A 71 2.94 9.92 13.30
CA GLU A 71 2.56 11.11 14.08
C GLU A 71 1.66 12.08 13.29
N THR A 72 1.67 11.97 11.96
CA THR A 72 0.90 12.82 11.05
C THR A 72 0.36 12.08 9.82
N GLU A 73 -0.80 12.52 9.32
CA GLU A 73 -1.37 12.09 8.03
C GLU A 73 -0.39 12.23 6.86
N GLU A 74 0.40 13.30 6.84
CA GLU A 74 1.37 13.53 5.77
C GLU A 74 2.49 12.49 5.78
N GLU A 75 3.00 12.11 6.95
CA GLU A 75 3.99 11.04 7.07
C GLU A 75 3.42 9.69 6.66
N ALA A 76 2.24 9.33 7.17
CA ALA A 76 1.58 8.07 6.82
C ALA A 76 1.34 7.98 5.29
N LYS A 77 0.90 9.08 4.68
CA LYS A 77 0.70 9.18 3.23
C LYS A 77 2.02 9.13 2.45
N SER A 78 3.09 9.75 2.96
CA SER A 78 4.41 9.72 2.33
C SER A 78 4.94 8.30 2.26
N VAL A 79 4.88 7.56 3.38
CA VAL A 79 5.28 6.14 3.41
C VAL A 79 4.40 5.31 2.49
N ALA A 80 3.08 5.49 2.52
CA ALA A 80 2.18 4.83 1.59
C ALA A 80 2.59 5.05 0.12
N LYS A 81 3.02 6.28 -0.19
CA LYS A 81 3.43 6.66 -1.54
C LYS A 81 4.72 5.94 -1.95
N GLU A 82 5.73 5.96 -1.10
CA GLU A 82 7.02 5.33 -1.40
C GLU A 82 6.88 3.80 -1.61
N PHE A 83 6.08 3.14 -0.78
CA PHE A 83 5.95 1.67 -0.82
C PHE A 83 4.89 1.15 -1.80
N LEU A 84 3.82 1.90 -2.04
CA LEU A 84 2.76 1.49 -2.96
C LEU A 84 2.83 2.24 -4.28
N TRP A 85 2.80 3.57 -4.23
CA TRP A 85 2.69 4.40 -5.42
C TRP A 85 3.95 4.31 -6.28
N ASP A 86 5.12 4.51 -5.71
CA ASP A 86 6.37 4.54 -6.47
C ASP A 86 6.77 3.14 -6.98
N VAL A 87 6.26 2.07 -6.33
CA VAL A 87 6.44 0.70 -6.80
C VAL A 87 5.51 0.37 -7.98
N VAL A 88 4.28 0.87 -7.96
CA VAL A 88 3.28 0.64 -9.04
C VAL A 88 3.47 1.60 -10.22
N PHE A 89 3.84 2.84 -9.93
CA PHE A 89 4.09 3.92 -10.88
C PHE A 89 5.55 4.41 -10.73
N PRO A 90 6.54 3.55 -11.06
CA PRO A 90 7.93 3.99 -11.04
C PRO A 90 8.10 5.17 -11.99
N ALA A 91 8.79 6.22 -11.53
CA ALA A 91 9.21 7.29 -12.42
C ALA A 91 10.23 6.72 -13.42
N ASP A 92 9.91 6.85 -14.71
CA ASP A 92 10.78 6.46 -15.84
C ASP A 92 12.09 7.28 -15.86
#